data_AF-A0AAW9U0U3-F1
#
_entry.id   AF-A0AAW9U0U3-F1
#
_cell.length_a   1.000
_cell.length_b   1.000
_cell.length_c   1.000
_cell.angle_alpha   90.00
_cell.angle_beta   90.00
_cell.angle_gamma   90.00
#
_symmetry.space_group_name_H-M   'P 1'
#
loop_
_entity.id
_entity.type
_entity.pdbx_description
1 polymer ?
#
loop_
_entity_poly.entity_id
_entity_poly.type
_entity_poly.pdbx_seq_one_letter_code
_entity_poly.pdbx_strand_id
1 'polypeptide(L)' 'MPDHGAFIWEWFWELRQAQPPGFSGPVPISNVEVSVWCQLTGNIIRREELAILRAMDARFCIEIEAESEAIREREATT' A
#
# COMPACT_ATOMS: atom_id res chain seq x y z
N MET A 1 7.80 14.59 7.53
CA MET A 1 6.69 13.87 8.19
C MET A 1 6.84 14.07 9.70
N PRO A 2 5.78 14.31 10.49
CA PRO A 2 5.92 14.51 11.93
C PRO A 2 6.40 13.23 12.63
N ASP A 3 7.25 13.36 13.63
CA ASP A 3 7.89 12.23 14.34
C ASP A 3 6.87 11.22 14.90
N HIS A 4 5.70 11.70 15.33
CA HIS A 4 4.63 10.86 15.88
C HIS A 4 3.88 9.98 14.85
N GLY A 5 4.19 10.07 13.56
CA GLY A 5 3.58 9.23 12.53
C GLY A 5 4.55 8.36 11.76
N ALA A 6 5.86 8.56 11.91
CA ALA A 6 6.89 7.98 11.02
C ALA A 6 6.78 6.46 10.87
N PHE A 7 6.43 5.77 11.95
CA PHE A 7 6.26 4.31 11.97
C PHE A 7 5.14 3.81 11.03
N ILE A 8 4.08 4.61 10.80
CA ILE A 8 2.98 4.23 9.91
C ILE A 8 3.48 4.15 8.46
N TRP A 9 4.44 5.01 8.09
CA TRP A 9 5.05 5.00 6.78
C TRP A 9 5.92 3.75 6.57
N GLU A 10 6.70 3.36 7.58
CA GLU A 10 7.46 2.11 7.55
C GLU A 10 6.54 0.89 7.43
N TRP A 11 5.48 0.83 8.26
CA TRP A 11 4.49 -0.25 8.21
C TRP A 11 3.82 -0.37 6.84
N PHE A 12 3.50 0.76 6.21
CA PHE A 12 2.93 0.77 4.87
C PHE A 12 3.86 0.09 3.84
N TRP A 13 5.15 0.42 3.86
CA TRP A 13 6.11 -0.16 2.92
C TRP A 13 6.42 -1.61 3.20
N GLU A 14 6.46 -2.03 4.47
CA GLU A 14 6.59 -3.44 4.84
C GLU A 14 5.42 -4.27 4.27
N LEU A 15 4.19 -3.81 4.50
CA LEU A 15 2.98 -4.48 4.00
C LEU A 15 2.94 -4.52 2.47
N ARG A 16 3.34 -3.43 1.80
CA ARG A 16 3.34 -3.36 0.33
C ARG A 16 4.40 -4.24 -0.30
N GLN A 17 5.60 -4.32 0.27
CA GLN A 17 6.67 -5.18 -0.26
C GLN A 17 6.33 -6.67 -0.18
N ALA A 18 5.47 -7.05 0.75
CA ALA A 18 4.97 -8.42 0.85
C ALA A 18 3.90 -8.77 -0.21
N GLN A 19 3.38 -7.78 -0.95
CA GLN A 19 2.39 -8.05 -2.01
C GLN A 19 3.04 -8.79 -3.18
N PRO A 20 2.45 -9.90 -3.64
CA PRO A 20 2.88 -10.51 -4.88
C PRO A 20 2.66 -9.51 -6.05
N PRO A 21 3.49 -9.55 -7.10
CA PRO A 21 3.25 -8.75 -8.29
C PRO A 21 1.84 -9.03 -8.83
N GLY A 22 0.99 -8.01 -8.86
CA GLY A 22 -0.36 -8.14 -9.36
C GLY A 22 -0.36 -8.38 -10.87
N PHE A 23 -1.17 -9.33 -11.34
CA PHE A 23 -1.33 -9.61 -12.78
C PHE A 23 -2.08 -8.49 -13.53
N SER A 24 -2.89 -7.69 -12.81
CA SER A 24 -3.82 -6.71 -13.38
C SER A 24 -3.74 -5.32 -12.75
N GLY A 25 -2.61 -4.96 -12.14
CA GLY A 25 -2.40 -3.66 -11.50
C GLY A 25 -2.13 -3.74 -9.99
N PRO A 26 -2.06 -2.60 -9.29
CA PRO A 26 -1.76 -2.55 -7.86
C PRO A 26 -2.90 -3.22 -7.06
N VAL A 27 -2.55 -4.21 -6.23
CA VAL A 27 -3.50 -4.89 -5.35
C VAL A 27 -3.58 -4.11 -4.03
N PRO A 28 -4.80 -3.68 -3.59
CA PRO A 28 -4.98 -3.06 -2.30
C PRO A 28 -4.60 -3.99 -1.16
N ILE A 29 -4.02 -3.44 -0.09
CA ILE A 29 -3.67 -4.22 1.10
C ILE A 29 -4.97 -4.67 1.79
N SER A 30 -5.18 -5.98 1.87
CA SER A 30 -6.38 -6.57 2.45
C SER A 30 -6.34 -6.59 3.98
N ASN A 31 -7.52 -6.67 4.60
CA ASN A 31 -7.62 -6.82 6.06
C ASN A 31 -7.01 -8.12 6.57
N VAL A 32 -7.03 -9.17 5.74
CA VAL A 32 -6.43 -10.46 6.09
C VAL A 32 -4.91 -10.31 6.17
N GLU A 33 -4.30 -9.61 5.21
CA GLU A 33 -2.85 -9.37 5.21
C GLU A 33 -2.42 -8.49 6.38
N VAL A 34 -3.17 -7.44 6.70
CA VAL A 34 -2.90 -6.63 7.91
C VAL A 34 -2.99 -7.51 9.16
N SER A 35 -4.03 -8.35 9.27
CA SER A 35 -4.19 -9.25 10.41
C SER A 35 -3.04 -10.25 10.53
N VAL A 36 -2.60 -10.85 9.43
CA VAL A 36 -1.49 -11.81 9.40
C VAL A 36 -0.17 -11.11 9.72
N TRP A 37 0.08 -9.93 9.15
CA TRP A 37 1.27 -9.14 9.44
C TRP A 37 1.36 -8.75 10.92
N CYS A 38 0.26 -8.32 11.54
CA CYS A 38 0.22 -8.08 12.98
C CYS A 38 0.56 -9.34 13.79
N GLN A 39 0.07 -10.52 13.38
CA GLN A 39 0.39 -11.79 14.03
C GLN A 39 1.86 -12.19 13.89
N LEU A 40 2.47 -11.93 12.74
CA LEU A 40 3.87 -12.30 12.46
C LEU A 40 4.87 -11.36 13.14
N THR A 41 4.56 -10.08 13.21
CA THR A 41 5.47 -9.04 13.74
C THR A 41 5.24 -8.74 15.22
N GLY A 42 4.05 -9.04 15.74
CA GLY A 42 3.62 -8.60 17.07
C GLY A 42 3.20 -7.13 17.12
N ASN A 43 3.10 -6.44 15.97
CA ASN A 43 2.62 -5.06 15.91
C ASN A 43 1.15 -4.97 16.36
N ILE A 44 0.85 -3.93 17.14
CA ILE A 44 -0.51 -3.61 17.59
C ILE A 44 -0.95 -2.34 16.84
N ILE A 45 -1.99 -2.49 16.01
CA ILE A 45 -2.56 -1.40 15.24
C ILE A 45 -3.82 -0.85 15.91
N ARG A 46 -3.89 0.47 16.06
CA ARG A 46 -5.09 1.17 16.49
C ARG A 46 -6.02 1.42 15.32
N ARG A 47 -7.29 1.68 15.61
CA ARG A 47 -8.32 1.97 14.61
C ARG A 47 -7.95 3.17 13.74
N GLU A 48 -7.38 4.22 14.34
CA GLU A 48 -6.99 5.44 13.66
C GLU A 48 -5.78 5.19 12.72
N GLU A 49 -4.81 4.39 13.16
CA GLU A 49 -3.64 4.01 12.38
C GLU A 49 -4.04 3.13 11.18
N LEU A 50 -4.97 2.19 11.39
CA LEU A 50 -5.54 1.39 10.31
C LEU A 50 -6.26 2.26 9.27
N ALA A 51 -7.00 3.28 9.72
CA ALA A 51 -7.67 4.21 8.81
C ALA A 51 -6.65 5.02 7.98
N ILE A 52 -5.53 5.43 8.59
CA ILE A 52 -4.45 6.13 7.88
C ILE A 52 -3.80 5.19 6.86
N LEU A 53 -3.45 3.96 7.23
CA LEU A 53 -2.87 2.97 6.31
C LEU A 53 -3.77 2.71 5.11
N ARG A 54 -5.08 2.58 5.32
CA ARG A 54 -6.05 2.41 4.22
C ARG A 54 -6.13 3.64 3.31
N ALA A 55 -6.06 4.84 3.87
CA ALA A 55 -6.07 6.07 3.07
C ALA A 55 -4.79 6.17 2.22
N MET A 56 -3.64 5.79 2.79
CA MET A 56 -2.37 5.72 2.07
C MET A 56 -2.41 4.67 0.95
N ASP A 57 -2.93 3.47 1.24
CA ASP A 57 -3.09 2.38 0.28
C ASP A 57 -3.98 2.76 -0.89
N ALA A 58 -5.15 3.33 -0.61
CA ALA A 58 -6.06 3.78 -1.65
C ALA A 58 -5.43 4.84 -2.56
N ARG A 59 -4.71 5.82 -1.99
CA ARG A 59 -4.04 6.85 -2.79
C ARG A 59 -2.92 6.25 -3.65
N PHE A 60 -2.12 5.34 -3.10
CA PHE A 60 -1.07 4.67 -3.84
C PHE A 60 -1.62 3.90 -5.04
N CYS A 61 -2.69 3.11 -4.87
CA CYS A 61 -3.27 2.36 -5.97
C CYS A 61 -3.74 3.26 -7.11
N ILE A 62 -4.37 4.40 -6.79
CA ILE A 62 -4.81 5.39 -7.79
C ILE A 62 -3.60 5.94 -8.58
N GLU A 63 -2.54 6.34 -7.89
CA GLU A 63 -1.36 6.93 -8.56
C GLU A 63 -0.63 5.90 -9.42
N ILE A 64 -0.48 4.66 -8.95
CA ILE A 64 0.15 3.59 -9.72
C ILE A 64 -0.68 3.20 -10.95
N GLU A 65 -2.01 3.21 -10.84
CA GLU A 65 -2.88 2.98 -11.99
C GLU A 65 -2.73 4.09 -13.04
N ALA A 66 -2.73 5.36 -12.62
CA ALA A 66 -2.49 6.50 -13.51
C ALA A 66 -1.10 6.44 -14.16
N GLU A 67 -0.06 6.08 -13.41
CA GLU A 67 1.29 5.88 -13.96
C GLU A 67 1.33 4.72 -14.97
N SER A 68 0.65 3.61 -14.66
CA SER A 68 0.56 2.45 -15.56
C SER A 68 -0.15 2.78 -16.87
N GLU A 69 -1.19 3.61 -16.82
CA GLU A 69 -1.89 4.11 -18.00
C GLU A 69 -0.99 5.03 -18.85
N ALA A 70 -0.31 5.98 -18.22
CA ALA A 70 0.61 6.89 -18.91
C ALA A 70 1.78 6.14 -19.58
N ILE A 71 2.28 5.06 -18.96
CA ILE A 71 3.29 4.18 -19.56
C ILE A 71 2.73 3.51 -20.83
N ARG A 72 1.52 2.97 -20.75
CA ARG A 72 0.86 2.27 -21.86
C ARG A 72 0.60 3.20 -23.05
N GLU A 73 0.18 4.44 -22.79
CA GLU A 73 -0.02 5.45 -23.83
C GLU A 73 1.28 5.81 -24.56
N ARG A 74 2.38 5.95 -23.80
CA ARG A 74 3.71 6.24 -24.36
C ARG A 74 4.22 5.08 -25.22
N GLU A 75 4.02 3.85 -24.77
CA GLU A 75 4.39 2.64 -25.52
C GLU A 75 3.55 2.46 -26.79
N ALA A 76 2.27 2.85 -26.77
CA ALA A 76 1.39 2.77 -27.94
C ALA A 76 1.71 3.82 -29.04
N THR A 77 2.45 4.87 -28.70
CA THR A 77 2.80 5.98 -29.61
C THR A 77 4.19 5.80 -30.26
N THR A 78 4.96 4.80 -29.84
CA THR A 78 6.31 4.48 -30.37
C THR A 78 6.25 3.31 -31.34
#